data_AF-A0A3D5MMQ5-F1
#
_entry.id   AF-A0A3D5MMQ5-F1
#
_cell.length_a   1.000
_cell.length_b   1.000
_cell.length_c   1.000
_cell.angle_alpha   90.00
_cell.angle_beta   90.00
_cell.angle_gamma   90.00
#
_symmetry.space_group_name_H-M   'P 1'
#
loop_
_entity.id
_entity.type
_entity.pdbx_description
1 polymer ?
#
loop_
_entity_poly.entity_id
_entity_poly.type
_entity_poly.pdbx_seq_one_letter_code
_entity_poly.pdbx_strand_id
1 'polypeptide(L)'
;DLSALLSRETGAKVGVAVVDANDLSVEVLGHSDGVDPSLVAELFRDNPLGQGSQQTPVAVLRLVGPLLPAGADRRLEPPAEEQGTARETAPTAARDVAV
;
A
#
# COMPACT_ATOMS: atom_id res chain seq x y z
N ASP A 1 5.11 -17.20 8.87
CA ASP A 1 4.64 -15.95 9.49
C ASP A 1 5.21 -14.76 8.73
N LEU A 2 4.33 -13.91 8.17
CA LEU A 2 4.71 -12.73 7.37
C LEU A 2 5.33 -11.61 8.24
N SER A 3 4.88 -11.46 9.49
CA SER A 3 5.43 -10.46 10.41
C SER A 3 6.89 -10.74 10.73
N ALA A 4 7.23 -12.00 11.03
CA ALA A 4 8.61 -12.42 11.27
C ALA A 4 9.51 -12.22 10.03
N LEU A 5 8.98 -12.47 8.84
CA LEU A 5 9.70 -12.24 7.59
C LEU A 5 10.01 -10.76 7.40
N LEU A 6 8.99 -9.89 7.42
CA LEU A 6 9.17 -8.45 7.25
C LEU A 6 10.06 -7.85 8.33
N SER A 7 9.96 -8.34 9.56
CA SER A 7 10.80 -7.85 10.66
C SER A 7 12.29 -8.16 10.43
N ARG A 8 12.60 -9.35 9.92
CA ARG A 8 13.98 -9.72 9.55
C ARG A 8 14.51 -8.88 8.39
N GLU A 9 13.72 -8.73 7.32
CA GLU A 9 14.16 -8.02 6.11
C GLU A 9 14.33 -6.51 6.35
N THR A 10 13.51 -5.93 7.21
CA THR A 10 13.57 -4.49 7.52
C THR A 10 14.49 -4.16 8.70
N GLY A 11 14.85 -5.14 9.53
CA GLY A 11 15.58 -4.93 10.77
C GLY A 11 14.77 -4.22 11.87
N ALA A 12 13.46 -4.05 11.68
CA ALA A 12 12.55 -3.41 12.63
C ALA A 12 11.41 -4.35 13.03
N LYS A 13 10.77 -4.15 14.18
CA LYS A 13 9.57 -4.92 14.53
C LYS A 13 8.41 -4.48 13.64
N VAL A 14 7.86 -5.41 12.86
CA VAL A 14 6.73 -5.15 11.95
C VAL A 14 5.54 -6.01 12.36
N GLY A 15 4.44 -5.37 12.77
CA GLY A 15 3.15 -6.04 12.93
C GLY A 15 2.42 -6.13 11.59
N VAL A 16 1.63 -7.17 11.39
CA VAL A 16 0.85 -7.39 10.16
C VAL A 16 -0.59 -7.70 10.52
N ALA A 17 -1.53 -7.11 9.80
CA ALA A 17 -2.94 -7.47 9.82
C ALA A 17 -3.45 -7.62 8.38
N VAL A 18 -4.37 -8.57 8.18
CA VAL A 18 -5.15 -8.73 6.96
C VAL A 18 -6.55 -8.22 7.28
N VAL A 19 -7.01 -7.24 6.52
CA VAL A 19 -8.33 -6.63 6.68
C VAL A 19 -9.17 -6.86 5.44
N ASP A 20 -10.46 -7.11 5.66
CA ASP A 20 -11.49 -6.89 4.66
C ASP A 20 -12.22 -5.61 5.04
N ALA A 21 -12.14 -4.59 4.18
CA ALA A 21 -12.68 -3.28 4.46
C ALA A 21 -13.53 -2.83 3.28
N ASN A 22 -14.69 -2.25 3.58
CA ASN A 22 -15.59 -1.62 2.63
C ASN A 22 -16.18 -0.36 3.27
N ASP A 23 -17.01 0.38 2.53
CA ASP A 23 -17.56 1.68 2.97
C ASP A 23 -18.46 1.59 4.21
N LEU A 24 -18.89 0.39 4.62
CA LEU A 24 -19.80 0.16 5.74
C LEU A 24 -19.12 -0.47 6.96
N SER A 25 -18.05 -1.23 6.74
CA SER A 25 -17.44 -2.06 7.79
C SER A 25 -15.99 -2.40 7.50
N VAL A 26 -15.25 -2.63 8.58
CA VAL A 26 -13.89 -3.20 8.56
C VAL A 26 -13.86 -4.45 9.43
N GLU A 27 -13.39 -5.55 8.85
CA GLU A 27 -13.17 -6.81 9.55
C GLU A 27 -11.68 -7.18 9.50
N VAL A 28 -11.11 -7.53 10.65
CA VAL A 28 -9.73 -8.03 10.72
C VAL A 28 -9.76 -9.55 10.63
N LEU A 29 -9.39 -10.09 9.47
CA LEU A 29 -9.42 -11.52 9.16
C LEU A 29 -8.27 -12.29 9.84
N GLY A 30 -7.18 -11.60 10.16
CA GLY A 30 -6.06 -12.18 10.89
C GLY A 30 -4.98 -11.15 11.19
N HIS A 31 -4.23 -11.34 12.27
CA HIS A 31 -3.15 -10.45 12.65
C HIS A 31 -2.02 -11.21 13.36
N SER A 32 -0.81 -10.66 13.33
CA SER A 32 0.33 -11.17 14.09
C SER A 32 0.22 -10.79 15.57
N ASP A 33 1.03 -11.45 16.41
CA ASP A 33 1.10 -11.15 17.85
C ASP A 33 1.49 -9.70 18.13
N GLY A 34 0.80 -9.10 19.11
CA GLY A 34 1.02 -7.72 19.55
C GLY A 34 0.42 -6.64 18.64
N VAL A 35 -0.33 -7.01 17.60
CA VAL A 35 -1.19 -6.10 16.85
C VAL A 35 -2.55 -6.00 17.54
N ASP A 36 -3.05 -4.79 17.75
CA ASP A 36 -4.41 -4.55 18.25
C ASP A 36 -5.40 -4.48 17.07
N PRO A 37 -6.27 -5.48 16.88
CA PRO A 37 -7.22 -5.48 15.78
C PRO A 37 -8.28 -4.38 15.90
N SER A 38 -8.60 -3.91 17.11
CA SER A 38 -9.59 -2.85 17.31
C SER A 38 -9.06 -1.50 16.80
N LEU A 39 -7.79 -1.21 17.10
CA LEU A 39 -7.10 -0.03 16.55
C LEU A 39 -6.99 -0.10 15.04
N VAL A 40 -6.66 -1.27 14.48
CA VAL A 40 -6.60 -1.46 13.01
C VAL A 40 -7.96 -1.16 12.38
N ALA A 41 -9.05 -1.72 12.91
CA ALA A 41 -10.39 -1.47 12.40
C ALA A 41 -10.79 0.01 12.49
N GLU A 42 -10.42 0.68 13.58
CA GLU A 42 -10.65 2.12 13.74
C GLU A 42 -9.87 2.96 12.70
N LEU A 43 -8.58 2.67 12.48
CA LEU A 43 -7.75 3.40 11.53
C LEU A 43 -8.16 3.18 10.07
N PHE A 44 -8.81 2.06 9.77
CA PHE A 44 -9.30 1.71 8.44
C PHE A 44 -10.79 1.98 8.23
N ARG A 45 -11.47 2.63 9.18
CA ARG A 45 -12.94 2.81 9.17
C ARG A 45 -13.47 3.37 7.85
N ASP A 46 -12.75 4.30 7.23
CA ASP A 46 -13.14 4.94 5.97
C ASP A 46 -12.58 4.22 4.72
N ASN A 47 -12.02 3.02 4.90
CA ASN A 47 -11.25 2.26 3.91
C ASN A 47 -10.42 3.15 2.96
N PRO A 48 -9.27 3.68 3.41
CA PRO A 48 -8.45 4.61 2.61
C PRO A 48 -7.84 3.95 1.36
N LEU A 49 -7.90 2.62 1.26
CA LEU A 49 -7.45 1.86 0.10
C LEU A 49 -8.55 1.89 -0.97
N GLY A 50 -8.30 2.64 -2.05
CA GLY A 50 -9.25 2.78 -3.14
C GLY A 50 -9.65 1.41 -3.72
N GLN A 51 -10.96 1.19 -3.87
CA GLN A 51 -11.52 -0.10 -4.31
C GLN A 51 -11.54 -0.29 -5.84
N GLY A 52 -11.07 0.70 -6.60
CA GLY A 52 -11.13 0.72 -8.05
C GLY A 52 -9.82 0.29 -8.73
N SER A 53 -9.52 0.94 -9.84
CA SER A 53 -8.36 0.63 -10.69
C SER A 53 -6.99 0.93 -10.08
N GLN A 54 -6.93 1.47 -8.85
CA GLN A 54 -5.67 1.85 -8.21
C GLN A 54 -4.82 0.66 -7.78
N GLN A 55 -5.42 -0.54 -7.62
CA GLN A 55 -4.71 -1.78 -7.26
C GLN A 55 -3.78 -1.58 -6.04
N THR A 56 -4.31 -1.04 -4.94
CA THR A 56 -3.56 -0.78 -3.69
C THR A 56 -3.90 -1.81 -2.61
N PRO A 57 -3.41 -3.06 -2.69
CA PRO A 57 -3.76 -4.13 -1.74
C PRO A 57 -3.02 -4.04 -0.40
N VAL A 58 -2.09 -3.08 -0.23
CA VAL A 58 -1.25 -2.97 0.97
C VAL A 58 -1.23 -1.52 1.43
N ALA A 59 -1.42 -1.32 2.74
CA ALA A 59 -1.16 -0.05 3.42
C ALA A 59 -0.06 -0.22 4.48
N VAL A 60 0.63 0.88 4.78
CA VAL A 60 1.61 0.94 5.88
C VAL A 60 1.07 1.90 6.93
N LEU A 61 0.71 1.37 8.09
CA LEU A 61 0.43 2.17 9.27
C LEU A 61 1.76 2.52 9.97
N ARG A 62 2.00 3.82 10.16
CA ARG A 62 3.20 4.34 10.82
C ARG A 62 2.80 5.34 11.89
N LEU A 63 3.32 5.16 13.10
CA LEU A 63 3.28 6.20 14.12
C LEU A 63 4.19 7.36 13.68
N VAL A 64 3.61 8.54 13.48
CA VAL A 64 4.34 9.77 13.10
C VAL A 64 4.84 10.56 14.31
N GLY A 65 4.57 10.09 15.54
CA GLY A 65 4.84 10.82 16.78
C GLY A 65 3.82 11.94 17.00
N PRO A 66 4.10 12.91 17.89
CA PRO A 66 3.29 14.11 18.01
C PRO A 66 3.19 14.81 16.67
N LEU A 67 1.97 15.21 16.26
CA LEU A 67 1.79 16.04 15.07
C LEU A 67 2.60 17.33 15.27
N LEU A 68 3.68 17.46 14.52
CA LEU A 68 4.41 18.72 14.46
C LEU A 68 3.52 19.75 13.74
N PRO A 69 3.69 21.05 14.05
CA PRO A 69 2.98 22.09 13.34
C PRO A 69 3.18 21.94 11.82
N ALA A 70 2.13 22.20 11.05
CA ALA A 70 2.19 22.14 9.60
C ALA A 70 3.42 22.91 9.07
N GLY A 71 4.29 22.22 8.32
CA GLY A 71 5.55 22.77 7.80
C GLY A 71 6.83 22.29 8.50
N ALA A 72 6.73 21.55 9.62
CA ALA A 72 7.87 20.93 10.29
C ALA A 72 8.08 19.44 9.92
N ASP A 73 7.19 18.87 9.10
CA ASP A 73 7.34 17.51 8.60
C ASP A 73 8.49 17.48 7.58
N ARG A 74 9.56 16.75 7.91
CA ARG A 74 10.64 16.45 6.97
C ARG A 74 10.08 15.45 5.97
N ARG A 75 9.35 15.96 4.97
CA ARG A 75 8.88 15.19 3.83
C ARG A 75 10.03 14.30 3.37
N LEU A 76 9.83 12.98 3.40
CA LEU A 76 10.69 12.07 2.66
C LEU A 76 10.57 12.55 1.21
N GLU A 77 11.64 13.11 0.66
CA GLU A 77 11.68 13.51 -0.74
C GLU A 77 11.15 12.32 -1.56
N PRO A 78 10.11 12.50 -2.39
CA PRO A 78 9.61 11.40 -3.20
C PRO A 78 10.78 10.86 -4.04
N PRO A 79 10.88 9.54 -4.23
CA PRO A 79 11.91 8.98 -5.11
C PRO A 79 11.77 9.66 -6.47
N ALA A 80 12.90 10.12 -7.02
CA ALA A 80 12.95 10.84 -8.28
C ALA A 80 12.18 10.07 -9.34
N GLU A 81 11.23 10.73 -10.01
CA GLU A 81 10.48 10.15 -11.12
C GLU A 81 11.48 9.64 -12.16
N GLU A 82 11.50 8.32 -12.37
CA GLU A 82 12.31 7.72 -13.42
C GLU A 82 11.73 8.19 -14.76
N GLN A 83 12.45 9.09 -15.43
CA GLN A 83 12.08 9.64 -16.71
C GLN A 83 11.89 8.49 -17.71
N GLY A 84 10.62 8.17 -18.01
CA GLY A 84 10.27 7.14 -18.95
C GLY A 84 10.96 7.39 -20.29
N THR A 85 11.92 6.54 -20.64
CA THR A 85 12.42 6.49 -22.01
C THR A 85 11.29 5.94 -22.87
N ALA A 86 10.63 6.83 -23.61
CA ALA A 86 9.64 6.47 -24.60
C ALA A 86 10.31 5.55 -25.65
N ARG A 87 10.07 4.24 -25.55
CA ARG A 87 10.31 3.33 -26.66
C ARG A 87 9.11 3.41 -27.57
N GLU A 88 9.25 4.22 -28.61
CA GLU A 88 8.38 4.26 -29.78
C GLU A 88 8.24 2.84 -30.36
N THR A 89 7.08 2.22 -30.20
CA THR A 89 6.75 0.97 -30.89
C THR A 89 6.15 1.29 -32.25
N ALA A 90 6.91 1.00 -33.31
CA ALA A 90 6.47 1.06 -34.70
C ALA A 90 5.22 0.18 -34.94
N PRO A 91 4.32 0.56 -35.87
CA PRO A 91 3.08 -0.16 -36.11
C PRO A 91 3.33 -1.56 -36.70
N THR A 92 2.69 -2.57 -36.11
CA THR A 92 2.67 -3.94 -36.62
C THR A 92 1.83 -3.98 -37.91
N ALA A 93 2.43 -4.42 -39.01
CA ALA A 93 1.73 -4.60 -40.28
C ALA A 93 0.74 -5.76 -40.18
N ALA A 94 -0.54 -5.48 -40.46
CA ALA A 94 -1.57 -6.49 -40.63
C ALA A 94 -1.18 -7.45 -41.77
N ARG A 95 -1.15 -8.75 -41.48
CA ARG A 95 -1.04 -9.79 -42.50
C ARG A 95 -2.45 -10.19 -42.90
N ASP A 96 -2.86 -9.80 -44.10
CA ASP A 96 -4.06 -10.32 -44.75
C ASP A 96 -3.90 -11.83 -44.95
N VAL A 97 -4.82 -12.59 -44.35
CA VAL A 97 -5.05 -14.00 -44.66
C VAL A 97 -6.03 -14.04 -45.82
N ALA A 98 -5.54 -14.43 -46.99
CA ALA A 98 -6.36 -14.71 -48.16
C ALA A 98 -7.23 -15.95 -47.91
N VAL A 99 -8.53 -15.83 -48.22
CA VAL A 99 -9.46 -16.94 -48.56
C VAL A 99 -10.11 -16.59 -49.88
#